data_AF-A0A375JDZ0-F1
#
_entry.id   AF-A0A375JDZ0-F1
#
_cell.length_a   1.000
_cell.length_b   1.000
_cell.length_c   1.000
_cell.angle_alpha   90.00
_cell.angle_beta   90.00
_cell.angle_gamma   90.00
#
_symmetry.space_group_name_H-M   'P 1'
#
loop_
_entity.id
_entity.type
_entity.pdbx_description
1 polymer ?
#
loop_
_entity_poly.entity_id
_entity_poly.type
_entity_poly.pdbx_seq_one_letter_code
_entity_poly.pdbx_strand_id
1 'polypeptide(L)'
;MQSTTPAPQEPVLAQKPTQLAENLDKVDRVQPRRRTKVAPRAPSSGATVEDHILEITDDILRVSAGLESFLTLLDLQCDTTTQGVGLHALLSPLKEQLDESVSRLQALV
;
A
#
# COMPACT_ATOMS: atom_id res chain seq x y z
N MET A 1 38.44 15.49 -46.59
CA MET A 1 38.12 15.85 -45.19
C MET A 1 36.63 16.16 -45.12
N GLN A 2 35.77 15.14 -44.99
CA GLN A 2 34.32 15.33 -44.80
C GLN A 2 34.00 15.06 -43.34
N SER A 3 33.51 16.10 -42.65
CA SER A 3 32.92 15.98 -41.31
C SER A 3 31.47 15.54 -41.48
N THR A 4 31.08 14.44 -40.84
CA THR A 4 29.67 14.06 -40.69
C THR A 4 29.32 14.10 -39.21
N THR A 5 28.43 15.03 -38.86
CA THR A 5 27.78 15.14 -37.56
C THR A 5 26.62 14.13 -37.53
N PRO A 6 26.47 13.27 -36.51
CA PRO A 6 25.22 12.55 -36.31
C PRO A 6 24.26 13.38 -35.45
N ALA A 7 23.01 13.46 -35.88
CA ALA A 7 21.90 14.09 -35.19
C ALA A 7 21.56 13.39 -33.85
N PRO A 8 20.94 14.08 -32.87
CA PRO A 8 20.54 13.48 -31.60
C PRO A 8 19.39 12.48 -31.78
N GLN A 9 19.58 11.26 -31.30
CA GLN A 9 18.55 10.22 -31.24
C GLN A 9 17.55 10.54 -30.11
N GLU A 10 16.31 10.86 -30.46
CA GLU A 10 15.17 10.65 -29.55
C GLU A 10 14.74 9.17 -29.62
N PRO A 11 14.81 8.43 -28.50
CA PRO A 11 13.69 7.53 -28.18
C PRO A 11 13.57 7.29 -26.66
N VAL A 12 12.89 8.18 -25.90
CA VAL A 12 12.66 7.95 -24.45
C VAL A 12 11.19 7.78 -24.09
N LEU A 13 10.25 8.02 -25.01
CA LEU A 13 8.81 7.86 -24.69
C LEU A 13 8.29 6.42 -24.83
N ALA A 14 8.78 5.66 -25.81
CA ALA A 14 8.24 4.31 -26.10
C ALA A 14 8.73 3.22 -25.14
N GLN A 15 9.81 3.46 -24.38
CA GLN A 15 10.35 2.49 -23.43
C GLN A 15 9.59 2.48 -22.09
N LYS A 16 8.90 3.58 -21.77
CA LYS A 16 8.18 3.77 -20.50
C LYS A 16 7.02 2.78 -20.27
N PRO A 17 6.14 2.49 -21.25
CA PRO A 17 5.04 1.53 -21.04
C PRO A 17 5.53 0.08 -20.93
N THR A 18 6.55 -0.31 -21.70
CA THR A 18 7.10 -1.67 -21.68
C THR A 18 7.82 -1.96 -20.35
N GLN A 19 8.58 -0.98 -19.85
CA GLN A 19 9.21 -1.09 -18.54
C GLN A 19 8.18 -1.11 -17.40
N LEU A 20 7.07 -0.37 -17.50
CA LEU A 20 5.98 -0.43 -16.53
C LEU A 20 5.34 -1.83 -16.48
N ALA A 21 5.03 -2.42 -17.63
CA ALA A 21 4.46 -3.76 -17.71
C ALA A 21 5.41 -4.83 -17.15
N GLU A 22 6.71 -4.73 -17.48
CA GLU A 22 7.74 -5.64 -16.96
C GLU A 22 7.94 -5.49 -15.45
N ASN A 23 7.85 -4.28 -14.91
CA ASN A 23 7.90 -4.05 -13.47
C ASN A 23 6.64 -4.58 -12.75
N LEU A 24 5.45 -4.48 -13.35
CA LEU A 24 4.23 -5.09 -12.81
C LEU A 24 4.35 -6.61 -12.73
N ASP A 25 4.85 -7.26 -13.78
CA ASP A 25 5.04 -8.71 -13.82
C ASP A 25 6.10 -9.18 -12.80
N LYS A 26 7.19 -8.40 -12.63
CA LYS A 26 8.19 -8.63 -11.59
C LYS A 26 7.61 -8.47 -10.19
N VAL A 27 6.74 -7.49 -9.96
CA VAL A 27 6.07 -7.29 -8.67
C VAL A 27 5.12 -8.45 -8.37
N ASP A 28 4.34 -8.93 -9.36
CA ASP A 28 3.45 -10.10 -9.21
C ASP A 28 4.24 -11.36 -8.86
N ARG A 29 5.37 -11.59 -9.56
CA ARG A 29 6.26 -12.73 -9.34
C ARG A 29 7.02 -12.68 -8.00
N VAL A 30 7.24 -11.50 -7.44
CA VAL A 30 7.92 -11.30 -6.13
C VAL A 30 6.91 -11.24 -4.97
N GLN A 31 5.63 -10.98 -5.23
CA GLN A 31 4.57 -10.99 -4.21
C GLN A 31 3.99 -12.34 -3.76
N PRO A 32 4.34 -13.55 -4.27
CA PRO A 32 3.65 -14.77 -3.83
C PRO A 32 4.01 -15.19 -2.40
N ARG A 33 4.92 -14.47 -1.70
CA ARG A 33 5.38 -14.80 -0.34
C ARG A 33 5.05 -13.75 0.74
N ARG A 34 4.36 -12.67 0.40
CA ARG A 34 3.87 -11.68 1.39
C ARG A 34 2.35 -11.58 1.50
N ARG A 35 1.61 -12.54 0.94
CA ARG A 35 0.38 -12.96 1.60
C ARG A 35 0.82 -13.68 2.87
N THR A 36 0.84 -12.97 3.99
CA THR A 36 0.45 -13.61 5.25
C THR A 36 -0.82 -14.38 4.90
N LYS A 37 -0.70 -15.69 4.86
CA LYS A 37 -1.80 -16.60 4.64
C LYS A 37 -2.68 -16.46 5.89
N VAL A 38 -3.44 -15.38 5.97
CA VAL A 38 -4.74 -15.43 6.61
C VAL A 38 -5.53 -16.31 5.67
N ALA A 39 -5.47 -17.63 5.94
CA ALA A 39 -6.46 -18.51 5.37
C ALA A 39 -7.82 -17.86 5.67
N PRO A 40 -8.73 -17.71 4.69
CA PRO A 40 -10.11 -17.41 5.02
C PRO A 40 -10.52 -18.47 6.02
N ARG A 41 -10.71 -18.07 7.29
CA ARG A 41 -11.11 -19.00 8.33
C ARG A 41 -12.48 -19.48 7.88
N ALA A 42 -12.58 -20.77 7.56
CA ALA A 42 -13.87 -21.35 7.20
C ALA A 42 -14.85 -20.95 8.31
N PRO A 43 -16.06 -20.46 7.98
CA PRO A 43 -17.02 -20.05 8.99
C PRO A 43 -17.29 -21.26 9.87
N SER A 44 -16.73 -21.26 11.07
CA SER A 44 -16.99 -22.31 12.04
C SER A 44 -18.48 -22.21 12.33
N SER A 45 -19.23 -23.25 11.97
CA SER A 45 -20.65 -23.39 12.26
C SER A 45 -20.84 -23.30 13.78
N GLY A 46 -21.01 -22.09 14.30
CA GLY A 46 -20.98 -21.79 15.73
C GLY A 46 -20.45 -20.39 16.09
N ALA A 47 -19.85 -19.64 15.15
CA ALA A 47 -19.42 -18.27 15.41
C ALA A 47 -20.65 -17.36 15.61
N THR A 48 -20.70 -16.70 16.76
CA THR A 48 -21.72 -15.71 17.06
C THR A 48 -21.46 -14.42 16.28
N VAL A 49 -22.46 -13.54 16.22
CA VAL A 49 -22.28 -12.19 15.64
C VAL A 49 -21.18 -11.43 16.40
N GLU A 50 -21.07 -11.65 17.71
CA GLU A 50 -20.03 -11.08 18.57
C GLU A 50 -18.63 -11.54 18.14
N ASP A 51 -18.44 -12.83 17.87
CA ASP A 51 -17.15 -13.35 17.37
C ASP A 51 -16.75 -12.70 16.03
N HIS A 52 -17.73 -12.49 15.14
CA HIS A 52 -17.49 -11.80 13.87
C HIS A 52 -17.14 -10.31 14.07
N ILE A 53 -17.80 -9.63 15.00
CA ILE A 53 -17.49 -8.23 15.32
C ILE A 53 -16.05 -8.13 15.87
N LEU A 54 -15.64 -9.03 16.76
CA LEU A 54 -14.28 -9.06 17.30
C LEU A 54 -13.24 -9.33 16.21
N GLU A 55 -13.48 -10.29 15.31
CA GLU A 55 -12.59 -10.59 14.18
C GLU A 55 -12.42 -9.38 13.25
N ILE A 56 -13.52 -8.72 12.88
CA ILE A 56 -13.49 -7.52 12.03
C ILE A 56 -12.79 -6.37 12.75
N THR A 57 -12.99 -6.22 14.07
CA THR A 57 -12.32 -5.20 14.88
C THR A 57 -10.80 -5.40 14.87
N ASP A 58 -10.34 -6.64 15.02
CA ASP A 58 -8.91 -6.99 14.95
C ASP A 58 -8.32 -6.67 13.58
N ASP A 59 -9.04 -7.00 12.50
CA ASP A 59 -8.61 -6.69 11.13
C ASP A 59 -8.46 -5.17 10.92
N ILE A 60 -9.41 -4.37 11.41
CA ILE A 60 -9.35 -2.90 11.32
C ILE A 60 -8.16 -2.36 12.12
N LEU A 61 -7.93 -2.85 13.34
CA LEU A 61 -6.78 -2.49 14.16
C LEU A 61 -5.46 -2.80 13.45
N ARG A 62 -5.36 -3.98 12.82
CA ARG A 62 -4.18 -4.38 12.06
C ARG A 62 -3.94 -3.49 10.86
N VAL A 63 -4.99 -3.12 10.13
CA VAL A 63 -4.90 -2.17 9.01
C VAL A 63 -4.43 -0.80 9.51
N SER A 64 -4.92 -0.35 10.67
CA SER A 64 -4.51 0.92 11.27
C SER A 64 -3.02 0.94 11.59
N ALA A 65 -2.54 -0.07 12.31
CA ALA A 65 -1.12 -0.18 12.63
C ALA A 65 -0.23 -0.27 11.36
N GLY A 66 -0.70 -0.98 10.33
CA GLY A 66 -0.01 -1.06 9.04
C GLY A 66 0.10 0.30 8.33
N LEU A 67 -0.98 1.08 8.34
CA LEU A 67 -1.01 2.42 7.76
C LEU A 67 -0.11 3.38 8.54
N GLU A 68 -0.08 3.30 9.87
CA GLU A 68 0.83 4.08 10.72
C GLU A 68 2.30 3.81 10.40
N SER A 69 2.67 2.54 10.22
CA SER A 69 4.01 2.15 9.83
C SER A 69 4.38 2.71 8.46
N PHE A 70 3.41 2.79 7.53
CA PHE A 70 3.65 3.35 6.20
C PHE A 70 3.81 4.88 6.25
N LEU A 71 2.98 5.57 7.02
CA LEU A 71 3.12 7.02 7.25
C LEU A 71 4.49 7.35 7.86
N THR A 72 4.90 6.59 8.88
CA THR A 72 6.23 6.73 9.49
C THR A 72 7.35 6.55 8.46
N LEU A 73 7.22 5.55 7.57
CA LEU A 73 8.20 5.32 6.52
C LEU A 73 8.26 6.48 5.52
N LEU A 74 7.11 7.08 5.17
CA LEU A 74 7.04 8.25 4.30
C LEU A 74 7.67 9.48 4.94
N ASP A 75 7.44 9.71 6.24
CA ASP A 75 8.07 10.79 7.00
C ASP A 75 9.59 10.64 7.02
N LEU A 76 10.11 9.43 7.20
CA LEU A 76 11.55 9.15 7.14
C LEU A 76 12.14 9.37 5.74
N GLN A 77 11.34 9.24 4.68
CA GLN A 77 11.75 9.45 3.28
C GLN A 77 11.43 10.86 2.78
N CYS A 78 10.81 11.71 3.59
CA CYS A 78 10.26 13.00 3.21
C CYS A 78 11.34 13.94 2.61
N ASP A 79 12.56 13.89 3.13
CA ASP A 79 13.70 14.69 2.64
C ASP A 79 14.21 14.23 1.26
N THR A 80 13.79 13.06 0.78
CA THR A 80 14.34 12.45 -0.44
C THR A 80 13.42 12.60 -1.65
N THR A 81 12.11 12.77 -1.48
CA THR A 81 11.15 12.87 -2.59
C THR A 81 9.92 13.73 -2.25
N THR A 82 9.54 14.63 -3.17
CA THR A 82 8.29 15.41 -3.07
C THR A 82 7.02 14.53 -3.12
N GLN A 83 7.14 13.33 -3.68
CA GLN A 83 6.05 12.34 -3.71
C GLN A 83 5.74 11.78 -2.31
N GLY A 84 6.74 11.63 -1.44
CA GLY A 84 6.55 11.18 -0.06
C GLY A 84 5.64 12.13 0.74
N VAL A 85 5.88 13.44 0.61
CA VAL A 85 5.05 14.50 1.22
C VAL A 85 3.60 14.41 0.76
N GLY A 86 3.39 14.30 -0.56
CA GLY A 86 2.04 14.24 -1.13
C GLY A 86 1.29 12.97 -0.72
N LEU A 87 1.98 11.83 -0.69
CA LEU A 87 1.37 10.57 -0.26
C LEU A 87 1.06 10.58 1.23
N HIS A 88 1.94 11.15 2.07
CA HIS A 88 1.70 11.31 3.50
C HIS A 88 0.45 12.17 3.76
N ALA A 89 0.31 13.30 3.06
CA ALA A 89 -0.84 14.19 3.18
C ALA A 89 -2.18 13.52 2.79
N LEU A 90 -2.16 12.56 1.87
CA LEU A 90 -3.36 11.81 1.48
C LEU A 90 -3.71 10.69 2.46
N LEU A 91 -2.71 10.07 3.08
CA LEU A 91 -2.90 8.89 3.91
C LEU A 91 -3.12 9.23 5.39
N SER A 92 -2.57 10.35 5.88
CA SER A 92 -2.74 10.79 7.27
C SER A 92 -4.21 10.99 7.66
N PRO A 93 -5.06 11.67 6.85
CA PRO A 93 -6.48 11.79 7.16
C PRO A 93 -7.21 10.44 7.21
N LEU A 94 -6.82 9.49 6.34
CA LEU A 94 -7.42 8.15 6.33
C LEU A 94 -7.09 7.37 7.61
N LYS A 95 -5.88 7.56 8.16
CA LYS A 95 -5.49 6.97 9.44
C LYS A 95 -6.35 7.53 10.58
N GLU A 96 -6.52 8.85 10.65
CA GLU A 96 -7.36 9.48 11.67
C GLU A 96 -8.81 8.95 11.63
N GLN A 97 -9.38 8.81 10.44
CA GLN A 97 -10.73 8.25 10.28
C GLN A 97 -10.83 6.79 10.74
N LEU A 98 -9.78 6.00 10.52
CA LEU A 98 -9.74 4.61 10.93
C LEU A 98 -9.61 4.50 12.46
N ASP A 99 -8.75 5.31 13.08
CA ASP A 99 -8.57 5.37 14.53
C ASP A 99 -9.84 5.82 15.25
N GLU A 100 -10.55 6.81 14.70
CA GLU A 100 -11.85 7.23 15.22
C GLU A 100 -12.88 6.11 15.12
N SER A 101 -12.88 5.37 14.01
CA SER A 101 -13.78 4.23 13.80
C SER A 101 -13.50 3.09 14.78
N VAL A 102 -12.23 2.77 15.03
CA VAL A 102 -11.82 1.82 16.07
C VAL A 102 -12.27 2.29 17.45
N SER A 103 -12.06 3.57 17.77
CA SER A 103 -12.44 4.13 19.08
C SER A 103 -13.96 4.04 19.31
N ARG A 104 -14.76 4.33 18.28
CA ARG A 104 -16.22 4.14 18.32
C ARG A 104 -16.61 2.68 18.53
N LEU A 105 -15.90 1.76 17.86
CA LEU A 105 -16.19 0.32 17.96
C LEU A 105 -15.82 -0.24 19.34
N GLN A 106 -14.68 0.18 19.89
CA GLN A 106 -14.27 -0.18 21.25
C GLN A 106 -15.22 0.37 22.32
N ALA A 107 -15.88 1.51 22.08
CA ALA A 107 -16.88 2.04 23.00
C ALA A 107 -18.21 1.26 23.00
N LEU A 108 -18.42 0.36 22.03
CA LEU A 108 -19.63 -0.47 21.91
C LEU A 108 -19.48 -1.87 22.50
N VAL A 109 -18.26 -2.28 22.85
CA VAL A 109 -17.90 -3.60 23.43
C VAL A 109 -17.57 -3.42 24.90
#